data_AF-A0A430FMJ4-F1
#
_entry.id   AF-A0A430FMJ4-F1
#
_cell.length_a   1.000
_cell.length_b   1.000
_cell.length_c   1.000
_cell.angle_alpha   90.00
_cell.angle_beta   90.00
_cell.angle_gamma   90.00
#
_symmetry.space_group_name_H-M   'P 1'
#
loop_
_entity.id
_entity.type
_entity.pdbx_description
1 polymer ?
#
loop_
_entity_poly.entity_id
_entity_poly.type
_entity_poly.pdbx_seq_one_letter_code
_entity_poly.pdbx_strand_id
1 'polypeptide(L)'
;MPVPAEMALADRWMRWRRITRGDGTTKQPITVDGLPASSTDPSTWSPLVVAESSNAGDGLGFALGNGIACIDLDHCYDSRGYLTDWAKMIIAPVEGRTYIEISPSGEGLHIWGVTGERTGIKVRNDLGMNIEAYSQGRYITYTGHKFRDSPLKLANLTFLFDVIPRLA
;
A
#
# COMPACT_ATOMS: atom_id res chain seq x y z
N MET A 1 3.61 -9.93 -12.43
CA MET A 1 3.46 -8.44 -12.48
C MET A 1 4.78 -7.76 -12.06
N PRO A 2 5.02 -6.44 -12.23
CA PRO A 2 6.27 -5.83 -11.79
C PRO A 2 6.27 -5.65 -10.27
N VAL A 3 7.28 -6.18 -9.56
CA VAL A 3 7.38 -6.16 -8.09
C VAL A 3 8.82 -5.88 -7.66
N PRO A 4 9.08 -5.02 -6.65
CA PRO A 4 10.39 -4.92 -6.02
C PRO A 4 10.88 -6.29 -5.50
N ALA A 5 12.14 -6.62 -5.73
CA ALA A 5 12.68 -7.96 -5.47
C ALA A 5 12.51 -8.38 -3.99
N GLU A 6 12.72 -7.45 -3.08
CA GLU A 6 12.59 -7.64 -1.64
C GLU A 6 11.15 -8.03 -1.24
N MET A 7 10.14 -7.49 -1.93
CA MET A 7 8.74 -7.87 -1.69
C MET A 7 8.43 -9.24 -2.32
N ALA A 8 8.90 -9.49 -3.55
CA ALA A 8 8.66 -10.74 -4.26
C ALA A 8 9.18 -11.97 -3.48
N LEU A 9 10.31 -11.82 -2.79
CA LEU A 9 10.98 -12.87 -2.03
C LEU A 9 10.49 -13.05 -0.58
N ALA A 10 9.57 -12.22 -0.10
CA ALA A 10 9.27 -12.17 1.33
C ALA A 10 8.22 -13.19 1.82
N ASP A 11 7.54 -13.92 0.94
CA ASP A 11 6.44 -14.86 1.28
C ASP A 11 5.34 -14.26 2.17
N ARG A 12 5.05 -12.97 2.00
CA ARG A 12 4.02 -12.20 2.72
C ARG A 12 2.82 -11.84 1.86
N TRP A 13 2.55 -12.64 0.83
CA TRP A 13 1.51 -12.37 -0.14
C TRP A 13 0.21 -13.07 0.24
N MET A 14 -0.90 -12.39 -0.03
CA MET A 14 -2.24 -12.92 0.13
C MET A 14 -3.13 -12.37 -0.99
N ARG A 15 -4.38 -12.82 -1.03
CA ARG A 15 -5.41 -12.22 -1.88
C ARG A 15 -6.25 -11.24 -1.07
N TRP A 16 -7.08 -10.46 -1.72
CA TRP A 16 -8.16 -9.74 -1.04
C TRP A 16 -9.44 -9.82 -1.85
N ARG A 17 -10.57 -9.64 -1.20
CA ARG A 17 -11.87 -9.44 -1.84
C ARG A 17 -12.57 -8.20 -1.31
N ARG A 18 -13.32 -7.54 -2.17
CA ARG A 18 -14.26 -6.51 -1.84
C ARG A 18 -15.43 -7.14 -1.10
N ILE A 19 -15.75 -6.59 0.06
CA ILE A 19 -16.95 -6.96 0.81
C ILE A 19 -17.70 -5.69 1.18
N THR A 20 -19.01 -5.73 1.04
CA THR A 20 -19.90 -4.68 1.52
C THR A 20 -20.41 -5.10 2.89
N ARG A 21 -20.24 -4.25 3.89
CA ARG A 21 -20.77 -4.43 5.25
C ARG A 21 -21.41 -3.13 5.66
N GLY A 22 -22.61 -3.15 6.23
CA GLY A 22 -23.29 -2.02 6.87
C GLY A 22 -22.99 -0.62 6.30
N ASP A 23 -21.90 -0.03 6.78
CA ASP A 23 -21.41 1.33 6.57
C ASP A 23 -20.49 1.54 5.35
N GLY A 24 -20.14 0.51 4.59
CA GLY A 24 -19.34 0.70 3.38
C GLY A 24 -18.77 -0.55 2.74
N THR A 25 -17.83 -0.28 1.83
CA THR A 25 -17.11 -1.30 1.07
C THR A 25 -15.68 -1.37 1.59
N THR A 26 -15.23 -2.55 2.01
CA THR A 26 -13.86 -2.79 2.46
C THR A 26 -13.18 -3.86 1.62
N LYS A 27 -11.84 -3.85 1.64
CA LYS A 27 -11.01 -4.85 0.99
C LYS A 27 -10.55 -5.81 2.09
N GLN A 28 -11.18 -6.98 2.17
CA GLN A 28 -10.86 -7.99 3.18
C GLN A 28 -9.70 -8.87 2.69
N PRO A 29 -8.61 -9.04 3.47
CA PRO A 29 -7.57 -9.99 3.12
C PRO A 29 -8.10 -11.42 3.21
N ILE A 30 -7.74 -12.25 2.23
CA ILE A 30 -8.11 -13.66 2.15
C ILE A 30 -6.89 -14.49 1.73
N THR A 31 -6.85 -15.76 2.14
CA THR A 31 -5.86 -16.72 1.69
C THR A 31 -6.03 -17.00 0.19
N VAL A 32 -5.07 -17.72 -0.39
CA VAL A 32 -5.13 -18.14 -1.80
C VAL A 32 -6.30 -19.08 -2.11
N ASP A 33 -6.94 -19.66 -1.08
CA ASP A 33 -8.13 -20.50 -1.20
C ASP A 33 -9.43 -19.75 -0.81
N GLY A 34 -9.35 -18.45 -0.52
CA GLY A 34 -10.51 -17.59 -0.27
C GLY A 34 -11.04 -17.55 1.18
N LEU A 35 -10.33 -18.19 2.12
CA LEU A 35 -10.60 -18.08 3.56
C LEU A 35 -10.10 -16.73 4.09
N PRO A 36 -10.62 -16.19 5.21
CA PRO A 36 -10.07 -14.98 5.81
C PRO A 36 -8.57 -15.12 6.12
N ALA A 37 -7.78 -14.12 5.75
CA ALA A 37 -6.37 -14.03 6.12
C ALA A 37 -6.16 -12.92 7.17
N SER A 38 -5.01 -12.96 7.83
CA SER A 38 -4.60 -11.98 8.83
C SER A 38 -3.40 -11.18 8.33
N SER A 39 -3.34 -9.89 8.67
CA SER A 39 -2.18 -9.05 8.34
C SER A 39 -0.99 -9.28 9.27
N THR A 40 -1.11 -10.14 10.28
CA THR A 40 -0.07 -10.40 11.29
C THR A 40 0.17 -11.88 11.57
N ASP A 41 -0.54 -12.79 10.88
CA ASP A 41 -0.34 -14.24 11.01
C ASP A 41 0.29 -14.82 9.73
N PRO A 42 1.60 -15.16 9.76
CA PRO A 42 2.30 -15.73 8.62
C PRO A 42 1.71 -17.03 8.09
N SER A 43 0.96 -17.79 8.89
CA SER A 43 0.31 -19.03 8.44
C SER A 43 -0.79 -18.78 7.41
N THR A 44 -1.26 -17.54 7.29
CA THR A 44 -2.28 -17.13 6.31
C THR A 44 -1.70 -16.49 5.06
N TRP A 45 -0.37 -16.36 4.98
CA TRP A 45 0.35 -15.77 3.84
C TRP A 45 0.87 -16.86 2.90
N SER A 46 1.41 -16.43 1.77
CA SER A 46 1.90 -17.30 0.70
C SER A 46 3.04 -16.65 -0.08
N PRO A 47 3.83 -17.44 -0.83
CA PRO A 47 4.74 -16.93 -1.84
C PRO A 47 4.02 -16.16 -2.94
N LEU A 48 4.69 -15.17 -3.55
CA LEU A 48 4.11 -14.35 -4.63
C LEU A 48 3.53 -15.21 -5.75
N VAL A 49 4.26 -16.23 -6.21
CA VAL A 49 3.84 -17.10 -7.32
C VAL A 49 2.53 -17.84 -7.01
N VAL A 50 2.31 -18.22 -5.75
CA VAL A 50 1.09 -18.91 -5.32
C VAL A 50 -0.07 -17.92 -5.28
N ALA A 51 0.16 -16.71 -4.75
CA ALA A 51 -0.84 -15.65 -4.74
C ALA A 51 -1.22 -15.16 -6.16
N GLU A 52 -0.24 -15.04 -7.07
CA GLU A 52 -0.49 -14.68 -8.48
C GLU A 52 -1.28 -15.76 -9.22
N SER A 53 -1.03 -17.05 -8.91
CA SER A 53 -1.72 -18.18 -9.55
C SER A 53 -3.15 -18.40 -9.03
N SER A 54 -3.50 -17.81 -7.88
CA SER A 54 -4.83 -17.92 -7.29
C SER A 54 -5.84 -17.00 -7.97
N ASN A 55 -7.03 -17.53 -8.23
CA ASN A 55 -8.19 -16.78 -8.71
C ASN A 55 -9.13 -16.32 -7.57
N ALA A 56 -8.73 -16.49 -6.30
CA ALA A 56 -9.56 -16.08 -5.18
C ALA A 56 -9.58 -14.54 -5.05
N GLY A 57 -10.79 -13.98 -4.88
CA GLY A 57 -10.98 -12.55 -4.66
C GLY A 57 -10.62 -11.67 -5.87
N ASP A 58 -10.40 -10.39 -5.59
CA ASP A 58 -10.28 -9.32 -6.58
C ASP A 58 -8.84 -8.91 -6.89
N GLY A 59 -7.87 -9.32 -6.08
CA GLY A 59 -6.47 -8.96 -6.31
C GLY A 59 -5.52 -9.40 -5.21
N LEU A 60 -4.29 -8.89 -5.29
CA LEU A 60 -3.20 -9.22 -4.38
C LEU A 60 -3.11 -8.25 -3.22
N GLY A 61 -2.60 -8.73 -2.10
CA GLY A 61 -2.25 -7.93 -0.94
C GLY A 61 -0.92 -8.39 -0.36
N PHE A 62 -0.26 -7.49 0.34
CA PHE A 62 1.04 -7.73 0.96
C PHE A 62 1.03 -7.32 2.44
N ALA A 63 1.50 -8.20 3.32
CA ALA A 63 1.58 -7.93 4.76
C ALA A 63 2.85 -7.11 5.11
N LEU A 64 2.66 -5.94 5.74
CA LEU A 64 3.75 -5.04 6.15
C LEU A 64 4.49 -5.56 7.39
N GLY A 65 5.71 -5.06 7.61
CA GLY A 65 6.61 -5.50 8.69
C GLY A 65 8.01 -5.80 8.17
N ASN A 66 8.91 -6.26 9.04
CA ASN A 66 10.26 -6.70 8.67
C ASN A 66 10.99 -5.70 7.75
N GLY A 67 10.89 -4.41 8.08
CA GLY A 67 11.52 -3.33 7.34
C GLY A 67 10.79 -2.82 6.09
N ILE A 68 9.70 -3.47 5.62
CA ILE A 68 8.90 -3.00 4.48
C ILE A 68 7.68 -2.22 4.97
N ALA A 69 7.51 -1.03 4.42
CA ALA A 69 6.47 -0.07 4.77
C ALA A 69 5.74 0.46 3.53
N CYS A 70 4.58 1.05 3.76
CA CYS A 70 3.79 1.72 2.74
C CYS A 70 3.16 2.99 3.31
N ILE A 71 3.17 4.04 2.50
CA ILE A 71 2.37 5.25 2.69
C ILE A 71 1.27 5.23 1.65
N ASP A 72 0.02 5.23 2.10
CA ASP A 72 -1.20 5.24 1.30
C ASP A 72 -1.73 6.67 1.21
N LEU A 73 -1.86 7.16 -0.03
CA LEU A 73 -2.45 8.47 -0.34
C LEU A 73 -3.84 8.23 -0.96
N ASP A 74 -4.87 8.38 -0.16
CA ASP A 74 -6.26 8.19 -0.57
C ASP A 74 -6.81 9.42 -1.29
N HIS A 75 -7.54 9.22 -2.39
CA HIS A 75 -8.20 10.28 -3.17
C HIS A 75 -7.27 11.47 -3.49
N CYS A 76 -6.06 11.15 -3.95
CA CYS A 76 -4.97 12.10 -4.12
C CYS A 76 -4.98 12.83 -5.48
N TYR A 77 -6.06 12.70 -6.24
CA TYR A 77 -6.30 13.39 -7.51
C TYR A 77 -7.45 14.40 -7.40
N ASP A 78 -7.35 15.52 -8.10
CA ASP A 78 -8.41 16.50 -8.25
C ASP A 78 -9.44 16.08 -9.32
N SER A 79 -10.51 16.87 -9.48
CA SER A 79 -11.58 16.61 -10.46
C SER A 79 -11.11 16.67 -11.93
N ARG A 80 -9.91 17.16 -12.19
CA ARG A 80 -9.29 17.24 -13.52
C ARG A 80 -8.30 16.09 -13.75
N GLY A 81 -8.12 15.21 -12.77
CA GLY A 81 -7.19 14.07 -12.83
C GLY A 81 -5.73 14.42 -12.55
N TYR A 82 -5.44 15.61 -12.00
CA TYR A 82 -4.09 15.96 -11.55
C TYR A 82 -3.91 15.61 -10.08
N LEU A 83 -2.68 15.30 -9.66
CA LEU A 83 -2.39 15.17 -8.24
C LEU A 83 -2.75 16.46 -7.50
N THR A 84 -3.34 16.32 -6.31
CA THR A 84 -3.54 17.43 -5.38
C THR A 84 -2.18 17.98 -4.92
N ASP A 85 -2.15 19.23 -4.46
CA ASP A 85 -0.89 19.85 -4.06
C ASP A 85 -0.25 19.17 -2.84
N TRP A 86 -1.06 18.69 -1.89
CA TRP A 86 -0.56 17.90 -0.77
C TRP A 86 0.06 16.58 -1.23
N ALA A 87 -0.53 15.91 -2.23
CA ALA A 87 0.01 14.66 -2.74
C ALA A 87 1.34 14.88 -3.47
N LYS A 88 1.44 15.95 -4.27
CA LYS A 88 2.70 16.37 -4.89
C LYS A 88 3.79 16.61 -3.84
N MET A 89 3.46 17.27 -2.72
CA MET A 89 4.42 17.53 -1.64
C MET A 89 4.97 16.24 -1.00
N ILE A 90 4.12 15.22 -0.81
CA ILE A 90 4.54 13.92 -0.25
C ILE A 90 5.38 13.11 -1.25
N ILE A 91 5.03 13.16 -2.54
CA ILE A 91 5.70 12.38 -3.60
C ILE A 91 7.05 13.00 -3.99
N ALA A 92 7.15 14.33 -4.06
CA ALA A 92 8.35 15.05 -4.51
C ALA A 92 9.69 14.54 -3.93
N PRO A 93 9.85 14.24 -2.62
CA PRO A 93 11.12 13.77 -2.08
C PRO A 93 11.51 12.33 -2.49
N VAL A 94 10.57 11.52 -2.98
CA VAL A 94 10.75 10.08 -3.24
C VAL A 94 10.47 9.67 -4.69
N GLU A 95 9.93 10.57 -5.52
CA GLU A 95 9.67 10.33 -6.94
C GLU A 95 10.95 9.89 -7.65
N GLY A 96 10.84 8.84 -8.46
CA GLY A 96 11.98 8.23 -9.18
C GLY A 96 12.98 7.48 -8.29
N ARG A 97 12.77 7.42 -6.97
CA ARG A 97 13.66 6.72 -6.01
C ARG A 97 13.05 5.45 -5.44
N THR A 98 11.73 5.40 -5.34
CA THR A 98 11.00 4.28 -4.74
C THR A 98 9.83 3.84 -5.61
N TYR A 99 9.37 2.61 -5.39
CA TYR A 99 8.22 2.06 -6.09
C TYR A 99 6.94 2.75 -5.63
N ILE A 100 6.21 3.33 -6.59
CA ILE A 100 4.90 3.93 -6.39
C ILE A 100 3.94 3.26 -7.37
N GLU A 101 2.77 2.88 -6.89
CA GLU A 101 1.71 2.31 -7.71
C GLU A 101 0.38 2.99 -7.50
N ILE A 102 -0.48 2.90 -8.51
CA ILE A 102 -1.86 3.34 -8.46
C ILE A 102 -2.66 2.32 -7.66
N SER A 103 -3.41 2.79 -6.66
CA SER A 103 -4.23 1.93 -5.81
C SER A 103 -5.37 1.27 -6.60
N PRO A 104 -6.04 0.22 -6.07
CA PRO A 104 -7.08 -0.49 -6.82
C PRO A 104 -8.28 0.35 -7.25
N SER A 105 -8.55 1.50 -6.60
CA SER A 105 -9.62 2.40 -7.03
C SER A 105 -9.25 3.25 -8.24
N GLY A 106 -7.97 3.39 -8.56
CA GLY A 106 -7.48 4.36 -9.54
C GLY A 106 -7.35 5.79 -9.01
N GLU A 107 -7.83 6.06 -7.79
CA GLU A 107 -7.90 7.41 -7.22
C GLU A 107 -6.84 7.67 -6.13
N GLY A 108 -6.05 6.67 -5.78
CA GLY A 108 -5.01 6.76 -4.76
C GLY A 108 -3.66 6.26 -5.24
N LEU A 109 -2.64 6.45 -4.40
CA LEU A 109 -1.28 5.98 -4.65
C LEU A 109 -0.73 5.27 -3.42
N HIS A 110 -0.05 4.14 -3.64
CA HIS A 110 0.77 3.48 -2.63
C HIS A 110 2.24 3.81 -2.87
N ILE A 111 2.91 4.41 -1.89
CA ILE A 111 4.35 4.66 -1.88
C ILE A 111 5.01 3.57 -1.03
N TRP A 112 5.65 2.62 -1.69
CA TRP A 112 6.34 1.52 -1.04
C TRP A 112 7.77 1.89 -0.70
N GLY A 113 8.31 1.39 0.41
CA GLY A 113 9.70 1.61 0.78
C GLY A 113 10.09 0.90 2.07
N VAL A 114 11.18 1.34 2.68
CA VAL A 114 11.71 0.75 3.92
C VAL A 114 11.78 1.75 5.07
N THR A 115 11.47 1.28 6.28
CA THR A 115 11.70 2.00 7.54
C THR A 115 11.70 0.99 8.70
N GLY A 116 12.30 1.36 9.83
CA GLY A 116 12.10 0.64 11.09
C GLY A 116 10.64 0.65 11.53
N GLU A 117 10.28 -0.30 12.39
CA GLU A 117 8.93 -0.44 12.92
C GLU A 117 8.50 0.77 13.75
N ARG A 118 7.32 1.30 13.43
CA ARG A 118 6.75 2.52 14.02
C ARG A 118 5.25 2.34 14.22
N THR A 119 4.67 3.20 15.06
CA THR A 119 3.22 3.33 15.20
C THR A 119 2.63 3.83 13.88
N GLY A 120 1.48 3.28 13.48
CA GLY A 120 0.76 3.74 12.29
C GLY A 120 0.33 5.19 12.41
N ILE A 121 0.46 5.93 11.32
CA ILE A 121 0.13 7.36 11.24
C ILE A 121 -1.12 7.51 10.37
N LYS A 122 -2.05 8.36 10.80
CA LYS A 122 -3.21 8.79 10.00
C LYS A 122 -3.33 10.29 10.07
N VAL A 123 -3.37 10.93 8.92
CA VAL A 123 -3.58 12.38 8.79
C VAL A 123 -4.78 12.60 7.89
N ARG A 124 -5.78 13.28 8.44
CA ARG A 124 -6.97 13.74 7.72
C ARG A 124 -7.28 15.16 8.13
N ASN A 125 -7.52 16.05 7.16
CA ASN A 125 -7.84 17.45 7.44
C ASN A 125 -8.90 18.00 6.48
N ASP A 126 -9.37 19.22 6.78
CA ASP A 126 -10.44 19.90 6.03
C ASP A 126 -10.03 20.29 4.60
N LEU A 127 -8.74 20.20 4.26
CA LEU A 127 -8.21 20.42 2.91
C LEU A 127 -8.26 19.15 2.04
N GLY A 128 -8.89 18.08 2.54
CA GLY A 128 -9.03 16.81 1.84
C GLY A 128 -7.76 15.96 1.84
N MET A 129 -6.78 16.26 2.69
CA MET A 129 -5.63 15.38 2.89
C MET A 129 -6.13 14.08 3.53
N ASN A 130 -5.73 12.92 2.98
CA ASN A 130 -5.99 11.62 3.58
C ASN A 130 -4.77 10.73 3.36
N ILE A 131 -3.93 10.65 4.39
CA ILE A 131 -2.66 9.91 4.36
C ILE A 131 -2.67 8.89 5.48
N GLU A 132 -2.39 7.63 5.15
CA GLU A 132 -2.09 6.60 6.15
C GLU A 132 -0.69 6.03 5.91
N ALA A 133 0.17 5.99 6.95
CA ALA A 133 1.50 5.42 6.84
C ALA A 133 1.68 4.27 7.85
N TYR A 134 2.12 3.12 7.35
CA TYR A 134 2.31 1.92 8.16
C TYR A 134 3.61 1.22 7.80
N SER A 135 4.30 0.73 8.83
CA SER A 135 5.50 -0.11 8.68
C SER A 135 5.29 -1.55 9.15
N GLN A 136 4.14 -1.85 9.74
CA GLN A 136 3.81 -3.15 10.35
C GLN A 136 2.30 -3.25 10.64
N GLY A 137 1.83 -4.45 10.98
CA GLY A 137 0.50 -4.68 11.54
C GLY A 137 -0.67 -4.57 10.56
N ARG A 138 -0.40 -4.13 9.33
CA ARG A 138 -1.38 -3.94 8.26
C ARG A 138 -0.96 -4.70 7.02
N TYR A 139 -1.93 -5.05 6.20
CA TYR A 139 -1.68 -5.43 4.81
C TYR A 139 -2.10 -4.26 3.91
N ILE A 140 -1.50 -4.16 2.74
CA ILE A 140 -1.85 -3.18 1.71
C ILE A 140 -2.17 -3.94 0.43
N THR A 141 -3.23 -3.53 -0.26
CA THR A 141 -3.54 -4.08 -1.58
C THR A 141 -2.46 -3.73 -2.58
N TYR A 142 -2.15 -4.64 -3.48
CA TYR A 142 -1.07 -4.51 -4.43
C TYR A 142 -1.61 -4.62 -5.86
N THR A 143 -1.27 -3.66 -6.72
CA THR A 143 -1.78 -3.60 -8.10
C THR A 143 -0.71 -3.89 -9.14
N GLY A 144 0.56 -3.61 -8.86
CA GLY A 144 1.60 -3.66 -9.89
C GLY A 144 1.47 -2.54 -10.93
N HIS A 145 0.48 -1.65 -10.79
CA HIS A 145 0.19 -0.59 -11.75
C HIS A 145 1.08 0.61 -11.43
N LYS A 146 2.26 0.63 -12.03
CA LYS A 146 3.25 1.69 -11.81
C LYS A 146 2.66 3.08 -12.00
N PHE A 147 2.94 3.95 -11.05
CA PHE A 147 2.77 5.38 -11.26
C PHE A 147 3.95 5.90 -12.09
N ARG A 148 3.68 6.32 -13.33
CA ARG A 148 4.72 6.80 -14.27
C ARG A 148 5.87 5.78 -14.40
N ASP A 149 7.11 6.26 -14.49
CA ASP A 149 8.31 5.43 -14.62
C ASP A 149 8.89 4.97 -13.27
N SER A 150 8.04 4.75 -12.25
CA SER A 150 8.49 4.34 -10.92
C SER A 150 9.43 3.11 -10.96
N PRO A 151 10.59 3.17 -10.28
CA PRO A 151 11.55 2.07 -10.25
C PRO A 151 11.02 0.91 -9.41
N LEU A 152 11.51 -0.30 -9.68
CA LEU A 152 11.26 -1.47 -8.83
C LEU A 152 12.30 -1.53 -7.69
N LYS A 153 12.31 -0.48 -6.87
CA LYS A 153 13.23 -0.31 -5.73
C LYS A 153 12.47 0.21 -4.51
N LEU A 154 12.97 -0.10 -3.33
CA LEU A 154 12.45 0.42 -2.07
C LEU A 154 13.46 1.42 -1.47
N ALA A 155 13.09 2.70 -1.42
CA ALA A 155 13.89 3.73 -0.76
C ALA A 155 13.55 3.82 0.74
N ASN A 156 14.42 4.46 1.52
CA ASN A 156 14.17 4.74 2.93
C ASN A 156 13.08 5.82 3.09
N LEU A 157 11.97 5.47 3.75
CA LEU A 157 10.82 6.35 3.99
C LEU A 157 10.83 7.00 5.37
N THR A 158 11.86 6.78 6.20
CA THR A 158 11.95 7.29 7.57
C THR A 158 11.62 8.78 7.67
N PHE A 159 12.17 9.58 6.75
CA PHE A 159 11.90 11.02 6.69
C PHE A 159 10.40 11.34 6.52
N LEU A 160 9.70 10.64 5.62
CA LEU A 160 8.27 10.84 5.45
C LEU A 160 7.47 10.42 6.69
N PHE A 161 7.88 9.35 7.37
CA PHE A 161 7.29 8.95 8.66
C PHE A 161 7.49 10.00 9.76
N ASP A 162 8.57 10.80 9.72
CA ASP A 162 8.82 11.88 10.69
C ASP A 162 8.06 13.18 10.35
N VAL A 163 7.77 13.42 9.07
CA VAL A 163 7.13 14.65 8.58
C VAL A 163 5.61 14.54 8.56
N ILE A 164 5.05 13.42 8.07
CA ILE A 164 3.58 13.26 7.91
C ILE A 164 2.81 13.62 9.19
N PRO A 165 3.19 13.17 10.40
CA PRO A 165 2.44 13.51 11.62
C PRO A 165 2.34 15.01 11.91
N ARG A 166 3.21 15.84 11.32
CA ARG A 166 3.24 17.30 11.51
C ARG A 166 2.31 18.04 10.54
N LEU A 167 1.63 17.31 9.65
CA LEU A 167 0.67 17.85 8.67
C LEU A 167 -0.79 17.77 9.16
N ALA A 168 -1.01 17.17 10.33
CA ALA A 168 -2.31 17.07 10.98
C ALA A 168 -2.85 18.43 11.42
#